data_AF-A0A1F8U6C2-F1
#
_entry.id   AF-A0A1F8U6C2-F1
#
_cell.length_a   1.000
_cell.length_b   1.000
_cell.length_c   1.000
_cell.angle_alpha   90.00
_cell.angle_beta   90.00
_cell.angle_gamma   90.00
#
_symmetry.space_group_name_H-M   'P 1'
#
loop_
_entity.id
_entity.type
_entity.pdbx_description
1 polymer ?
#
loop_
_entity_poly.entity_id
_entity_poly.type
_entity_poly.pdbx_seq_one_letter_code
_entity_poly.pdbx_strand_id
1 'polypeptide(L)'
;MGVFMKKMCLLGLFLLAGCSNLQLASRPNTINGETCMQSSKLRVLQVIDDGILAYLCPTDSQGYSSSGDSWYDCVMHGDTVFMPVAPTANDYVDEQKVTLTKTQCFVADGTFKYPRKNGVIATVRKIKILNESSSANGL
;
A
#
# COMPACT_ATOMS: atom_id res chain seq x y z
N MET A 1 -19.41 -23.29 -73.08
CA MET A 1 -19.25 -24.37 -72.08
C MET A 1 -18.22 -23.92 -71.04
N GLY A 2 -18.56 -24.00 -69.74
CA GLY A 2 -17.69 -23.79 -68.55
C GLY A 2 -17.48 -22.32 -68.16
N VAL A 3 -18.23 -21.67 -67.27
CA VAL A 3 -18.60 -21.90 -65.83
C VAL A 3 -17.45 -21.61 -64.84
N PHE A 4 -17.56 -20.44 -64.19
CA PHE A 4 -17.36 -20.11 -62.76
C PHE A 4 -16.45 -21.00 -61.87
N MET A 5 -15.45 -20.36 -61.25
CA MET A 5 -14.85 -20.68 -59.93
C MET A 5 -14.05 -19.43 -59.52
N LYS A 6 -14.39 -18.55 -58.55
CA LYS A 6 -14.92 -18.65 -57.18
C LYS A 6 -14.01 -19.38 -56.20
N LYS A 7 -12.84 -18.80 -55.86
CA LYS A 7 -12.12 -18.91 -54.57
C LYS A 7 -11.27 -17.63 -54.40
N MET A 8 -11.73 -16.62 -53.67
CA MET A 8 -11.66 -16.51 -52.21
C MET A 8 -10.21 -16.54 -51.69
N CYS A 9 -9.57 -15.38 -51.70
CA CYS A 9 -8.59 -15.01 -50.69
C CYS A 9 -8.99 -13.61 -50.21
N LEU A 10 -9.93 -13.59 -49.27
CA LEU A 10 -10.25 -12.41 -48.47
C LEU A 10 -8.95 -11.94 -47.81
N LEU A 11 -8.39 -10.86 -48.34
CA LEU A 11 -7.61 -9.89 -47.60
C LEU A 11 -8.52 -9.36 -46.47
N GLY A 12 -8.48 -10.02 -45.32
CA GLY A 12 -9.40 -9.81 -44.22
C GLY A 12 -8.68 -9.60 -42.90
N LEU A 13 -8.02 -8.46 -42.77
CA LEU A 13 -8.08 -7.56 -41.61
C LEU A 13 -8.44 -8.20 -40.24
N PHE A 14 -7.59 -9.10 -39.74
CA PHE A 14 -7.58 -9.59 -38.36
C PHE A 14 -6.09 -9.77 -38.04
N LEU A 15 -5.45 -9.08 -37.10
CA LEU A 15 -5.89 -8.64 -35.80
C LEU A 15 -5.22 -7.30 -35.44
N LEU A 16 -6.00 -6.23 -35.39
CA LEU A 16 -5.75 -5.16 -34.43
C LEU A 16 -6.06 -5.75 -33.06
N ALA A 17 -5.12 -6.53 -32.51
CA ALA A 17 -5.16 -6.95 -31.13
C ALA A 17 -5.09 -5.67 -30.30
N GLY A 18 -6.25 -5.24 -29.81
CA GLY A 18 -6.38 -4.07 -28.98
C GLY A 18 -5.37 -4.15 -27.85
N CYS A 19 -4.55 -3.12 -27.74
CA CYS A 19 -3.94 -2.77 -26.46
C CYS A 19 -5.11 -2.49 -25.51
N SER A 20 -5.66 -3.53 -24.89
CA SER A 20 -6.43 -3.39 -23.68
C SER A 20 -5.51 -2.67 -22.72
N ASN A 21 -5.76 -1.37 -22.51
CA ASN A 21 -5.12 -0.60 -21.46
C ASN A 21 -5.44 -1.35 -20.16
N LEU A 22 -4.52 -2.20 -19.72
CA LEU A 22 -4.47 -2.71 -18.37
C LEU A 22 -4.30 -1.47 -17.50
N GLN A 23 -5.41 -0.85 -17.11
CA GLN A 23 -5.44 0.09 -16.01
C GLN A 23 -5.02 -0.73 -14.79
N LEU A 24 -3.72 -0.73 -14.51
CA LEU A 24 -3.22 -1.19 -13.23
C LEU A 24 -3.97 -0.36 -12.19
N ALA A 25 -4.87 -0.99 -11.45
CA ALA A 25 -5.56 -0.33 -10.34
C ALA A 25 -4.50 0.31 -9.43
N SER A 26 -4.51 1.64 -9.39
CA SER A 26 -3.73 2.43 -8.44
C SER A 26 -4.37 2.28 -7.06
N ARG A 27 -3.54 2.31 -6.00
CA ARG A 27 -4.05 2.35 -4.62
C ARG A 27 -4.97 3.57 -4.46
N PRO A 28 -6.09 3.48 -3.71
CA PRO A 28 -6.97 4.61 -3.47
C PRO A 28 -6.22 5.75 -2.78
N ASN A 29 -6.51 6.99 -3.20
CA ASN A 29 -6.02 8.20 -2.53
C ASN A 29 -6.91 8.61 -1.35
N THR A 30 -8.12 8.06 -1.28
CA THR A 30 -9.10 8.29 -0.20
C THR A 30 -9.93 7.04 0.03
N ILE A 31 -10.20 6.68 1.28
CA ILE A 31 -11.13 5.61 1.66
C ILE A 31 -12.07 6.18 2.74
N ASN A 32 -13.39 6.02 2.56
CA ASN A 32 -14.41 6.52 3.50
C ASN A 32 -14.28 8.02 3.86
N GLY A 33 -13.83 8.84 2.90
CA GLY A 33 -13.58 10.28 3.11
C GLY A 33 -12.28 10.62 3.84
N GLU A 34 -11.49 9.63 4.26
CA GLU A 34 -10.17 9.82 4.87
C GLU A 34 -9.08 9.78 3.79
N THR A 35 -8.14 10.73 3.86
CA THR A 35 -7.01 10.82 2.93
C THR A 35 -5.98 9.73 3.21
N CYS A 36 -5.72 8.90 2.21
CA CYS A 36 -4.69 7.87 2.28
C CYS A 36 -3.30 8.49 2.28
N MET A 37 -2.44 7.98 3.16
CA MET A 37 -1.00 8.21 3.09
C MET A 37 -0.45 7.50 1.87
N GLN A 38 0.55 8.12 1.22
CA GLN A 38 1.15 7.57 -0.01
C GLN A 38 1.85 6.23 0.23
N SER A 39 2.42 6.05 1.42
CA SER A 39 3.10 4.81 1.78
C SER A 39 2.15 3.62 1.89
N SER A 40 2.69 2.45 1.60
CA SER A 40 1.99 1.17 1.72
C SER A 40 2.79 0.08 2.41
N LYS A 41 3.97 0.45 2.91
CA LYS A 41 4.87 -0.45 3.59
C LYS A 41 5.17 0.14 4.96
N LEU A 42 5.15 -0.71 5.97
CA LEU A 42 5.75 -0.39 7.25
C LEU A 42 6.66 -1.53 7.70
N ARG A 43 7.67 -1.19 8.47
CA ARG A 43 8.52 -2.15 9.17
C ARG A 43 8.31 -1.97 10.66
N VAL A 44 7.90 -3.02 11.35
CA VAL A 44 7.72 -3.00 12.81
C VAL A 44 9.07 -2.71 13.44
N LEU A 45 9.13 -1.66 14.25
CA LEU A 45 10.29 -1.35 15.08
C LEU A 45 10.20 -2.12 16.39
N GLN A 46 9.04 -2.04 17.05
CA GLN A 46 8.82 -2.67 18.33
C GLN A 46 7.33 -2.94 18.57
N VAL A 47 7.02 -4.12 19.08
CA VAL A 47 5.69 -4.44 19.61
C VAL A 47 5.57 -3.96 21.05
N ILE A 48 4.46 -3.28 21.37
CA ILE A 48 4.13 -2.79 22.70
C ILE A 48 2.71 -3.22 23.08
N ASP A 49 2.36 -3.10 24.37
CA ASP A 49 1.10 -3.65 24.89
C ASP A 49 -0.14 -3.21 24.09
N ASP A 50 -0.21 -1.94 23.70
CA ASP A 50 -1.38 -1.36 23.02
C ASP A 50 -1.25 -1.33 21.48
N GLY A 51 -0.20 -1.92 20.89
CA GLY A 51 -0.01 -1.96 19.44
C GLY A 51 1.43 -2.10 18.98
N ILE A 52 1.79 -1.37 17.92
CA ILE A 52 3.14 -1.40 17.35
C ILE A 52 3.70 0.01 17.14
N LEU A 53 4.99 0.16 17.42
CA LEU A 53 5.80 1.22 16.83
C LEU A 53 6.43 0.70 15.55
N ALA A 54 6.39 1.50 14.49
CA ALA A 54 6.87 1.10 13.19
C ALA A 54 7.50 2.26 12.42
N TYR A 55 8.32 1.94 11.43
CA TYR A 55 8.74 2.86 10.39
C TYR A 55 7.78 2.77 9.22
N LEU A 56 7.13 3.88 8.87
CA LEU A 56 6.36 4.00 7.64
C LEU A 56 7.31 4.32 6.49
N CYS A 57 7.44 3.41 5.52
CA CYS A 57 8.48 3.53 4.50
C CYS A 57 8.17 4.66 3.52
N PRO A 58 9.16 5.44 3.05
CA PRO A 58 8.93 6.45 2.03
C PRO A 58 8.55 5.81 0.68
N THR A 59 7.71 6.49 -0.11
CA THR A 59 7.37 6.04 -1.48
C THR A 59 8.42 6.46 -2.51
N ASP A 60 9.07 7.58 -2.28
CA ASP A 60 9.89 8.28 -3.27
C ASP A 60 11.34 8.26 -2.81
N SER A 61 11.96 7.08 -2.68
CA SER A 61 13.40 6.99 -2.33
C SER A 61 14.33 7.29 -3.52
N GLN A 62 13.90 8.15 -4.45
CA GLN A 62 14.71 8.62 -5.59
C GLN A 62 15.97 9.39 -5.18
N GLY A 63 16.17 9.69 -3.88
CA GLY A 63 17.41 10.25 -3.34
C GLY A 63 18.27 9.31 -2.49
N TYR A 64 17.78 8.12 -2.13
CA TYR A 64 18.39 7.29 -1.07
C TYR A 64 18.69 5.84 -1.47
N SER A 65 18.27 5.42 -2.67
CA SER A 65 18.38 4.05 -3.17
C SER A 65 19.78 3.65 -3.67
N SER A 66 20.86 4.05 -2.99
CA SER A 66 22.18 3.48 -3.27
C SER A 66 22.28 1.99 -2.90
N SER A 67 21.36 1.47 -2.07
CA SER A 67 21.35 0.07 -1.61
C SER A 67 20.44 -0.89 -2.40
N GLY A 68 19.43 -0.36 -3.11
CA GLY A 68 18.40 -1.18 -3.78
C GLY A 68 17.43 -1.93 -2.86
N ASP A 69 17.57 -1.85 -1.52
CA ASP A 69 16.66 -2.49 -0.57
C ASP A 69 15.65 -1.48 0.01
N SER A 70 14.42 -1.50 -0.50
CA SER A 70 13.34 -0.62 -0.02
C SER A 70 13.02 -0.75 1.48
N TRP A 71 13.42 -1.85 2.14
CA TRP A 71 13.24 -2.05 3.58
C TRP A 71 14.37 -1.46 4.42
N TYR A 72 15.55 -1.28 3.84
CA TYR A 72 16.64 -0.53 4.46
C TYR A 72 16.29 0.96 4.49
N ASP A 73 15.80 1.50 3.37
CA ASP A 73 15.32 2.89 3.27
C ASP A 73 14.20 3.18 4.28
N CYS A 74 13.38 2.18 4.59
CA CYS A 74 12.35 2.28 5.62
C CYS A 74 12.93 2.59 7.00
N VAL A 75 14.05 1.96 7.38
CA VAL A 75 14.70 2.19 8.69
C VAL A 75 15.42 3.54 8.72
N MET A 76 16.06 3.90 7.61
CA MET A 76 16.90 5.10 7.55
C MET A 76 16.11 6.39 7.32
N HIS A 77 14.98 6.30 6.61
CA HIS A 77 14.23 7.46 6.11
C HIS A 77 12.73 7.37 6.35
N GLY A 78 12.25 6.30 6.98
CA GLY A 78 10.84 6.15 7.31
C GLY A 78 10.42 6.98 8.52
N ASP A 79 9.17 7.44 8.51
CA ASP A 79 8.57 8.13 9.64
C ASP A 79 8.24 7.13 10.74
N THR A 80 8.64 7.40 11.99
CA THR A 80 8.16 6.59 13.12
C THR A 80 6.68 6.88 13.40
N VAL A 81 5.88 5.82 13.42
CA VAL A 81 4.43 5.85 13.64
C VAL A 81 4.02 4.85 14.72
N PHE A 82 2.86 5.09 15.32
CA PHE A 82 2.18 4.13 16.19
C PHE A 82 0.91 3.62 15.51
N MET A 83 0.73 2.31 15.50
CA MET A 83 -0.52 1.69 15.05
C MET A 83 -1.14 0.92 16.22
N PRO A 84 -2.32 1.32 16.72
CA PRO A 84 -3.03 0.58 17.76
C PRO A 84 -3.42 -0.80 17.23
N VAL A 85 -3.13 -1.83 18.02
CA VAL A 85 -3.56 -3.21 17.73
C VAL A 85 -4.04 -3.79 19.04
N ALA A 86 -5.25 -4.36 19.06
CA ALA A 86 -5.78 -4.97 20.27
C ALA A 86 -4.83 -6.12 20.71
N PRO A 87 -4.48 -6.27 22.00
CA PRO A 87 -3.56 -7.30 22.46
C PRO A 87 -3.96 -8.72 22.01
N THR A 88 -5.27 -9.00 21.96
CA THR A 88 -5.82 -10.30 21.53
C THR A 88 -5.70 -10.55 20.03
N ALA A 89 -5.38 -9.53 19.24
CA ALA A 89 -5.25 -9.58 17.78
C ALA A 89 -3.83 -9.15 17.32
N ASN A 90 -2.92 -8.88 18.26
CA ASN A 90 -1.56 -8.44 17.94
C ASN A 90 -0.69 -9.66 17.63
N ASP A 91 -0.61 -10.01 16.36
CA ASP A 91 0.25 -11.07 15.82
C ASP A 91 1.57 -10.53 15.24
N TYR A 92 1.85 -9.25 15.47
CA TYR A 92 3.07 -8.62 15.00
C TYR A 92 4.27 -9.05 15.85
N VAL A 93 5.45 -9.05 15.21
CA VAL A 93 6.75 -9.21 15.88
C VAL A 93 7.70 -8.10 15.44
N ASP A 94 8.72 -7.85 16.25
CA ASP A 94 9.77 -6.88 15.94
C ASP A 94 10.41 -7.17 14.57
N GLU A 95 10.78 -6.11 13.85
CA GLU A 95 11.38 -6.15 12.51
C GLU A 95 10.50 -6.72 11.38
N GLN A 96 9.25 -7.07 11.66
CA GLN A 96 8.33 -7.58 10.66
C GLN A 96 8.07 -6.56 9.54
N LYS A 97 8.11 -7.05 8.30
CA LYS A 97 7.82 -6.28 7.09
C LYS A 97 6.36 -6.43 6.73
N VAL A 98 5.63 -5.32 6.66
CA VAL A 98 4.19 -5.30 6.38
C VAL A 98 3.95 -4.52 5.10
N THR A 99 3.26 -5.13 4.14
CA THR A 99 2.85 -4.49 2.89
C THR A 99 1.34 -4.55 2.78
N LEU A 100 0.71 -3.38 2.64
CA LEU A 100 -0.73 -3.30 2.43
C LEU A 100 -1.11 -3.80 1.04
N THR A 101 -2.29 -4.39 0.94
CA THR A 101 -2.88 -4.73 -0.37
C THR A 101 -3.28 -3.46 -1.14
N LYS A 102 -3.74 -3.61 -2.38
CA LYS A 102 -4.13 -2.47 -3.23
C LYS A 102 -5.41 -1.78 -2.76
N THR A 103 -6.28 -2.48 -2.03
CA THR A 103 -7.53 -1.94 -1.47
C THR A 103 -7.33 -1.34 -0.08
N GLN A 104 -6.11 -1.39 0.45
CA GLN A 104 -5.79 -0.88 1.77
C GLN A 104 -4.88 0.34 1.70
N CYS A 105 -5.07 1.25 2.65
CA CYS A 105 -4.16 2.36 2.85
C CYS A 105 -3.98 2.69 4.34
N PHE A 106 -2.85 3.30 4.68
CA PHE A 106 -2.67 3.92 5.98
C PHE A 106 -3.34 5.29 6.00
N VAL A 107 -3.96 5.64 7.12
CA VAL A 107 -4.51 6.98 7.35
C VAL A 107 -4.03 7.50 8.70
N ALA A 108 -3.86 8.82 8.79
CA ALA A 108 -3.51 9.48 10.05
C ALA A 108 -4.73 9.48 10.99
N ASP A 109 -4.52 9.05 12.22
CA ASP A 109 -5.56 8.94 13.26
C ASP A 109 -5.07 9.62 14.56
N GLY A 110 -4.56 10.84 14.41
CA GLY A 110 -4.06 11.67 15.52
C GLY A 110 -2.61 11.39 15.91
N THR A 111 -2.34 11.47 17.21
CA THR A 111 -0.98 11.45 17.77
C THR A 111 -0.91 10.53 18.98
N PHE A 112 0.11 9.67 19.01
CA PHE A 112 0.45 8.87 20.18
C PHE A 112 1.58 9.55 20.96
N LYS A 113 1.46 9.55 22.29
CA LYS A 113 2.42 10.14 23.23
C LYS A 113 3.04 9.04 24.07
N TYR A 114 4.35 9.05 24.23
CA TYR A 114 5.04 8.09 25.09
C TYR A 114 6.21 8.76 25.84
N PRO A 115 6.52 8.30 27.07
CA PRO A 115 7.68 8.78 27.80
C PRO A 115 8.96 8.19 27.22
N ARG A 116 9.98 9.02 27.01
CA ARG A 116 11.35 8.56 26.74
C ARG A 116 12.05 8.23 28.05
N LYS A 117 13.20 7.53 27.95
CA LYS A 117 14.06 7.18 29.10
C LYS A 117 14.46 8.38 29.97
N ASN A 118 14.55 9.58 29.40
CA ASN A 118 14.87 10.82 30.11
C ASN A 118 13.64 11.54 30.69
N GLY A 119 12.46 10.92 30.69
CA GLY A 119 11.20 11.51 31.18
C GLY A 119 10.53 12.49 30.22
N VAL A 120 11.16 12.85 29.10
CA VAL A 120 10.55 13.74 28.10
C VAL A 120 9.46 12.98 27.33
N ILE A 121 8.29 13.59 27.20
CA ILE A 121 7.21 13.05 26.37
C ILE A 121 7.55 13.27 24.91
N ALA A 122 7.65 12.17 24.17
CA ALA A 122 7.75 12.17 22.72
C ALA A 122 6.38 11.91 22.10
N THR A 123 6.23 12.35 20.86
CA THR A 123 5.02 12.17 20.06
C THR A 123 5.39 11.50 18.75
N VAL A 124 4.55 10.56 18.31
CA VAL A 124 4.56 10.02 16.95
C VAL A 124 3.16 10.08 16.36
N ARG A 125 3.06 10.09 15.03
CA ARG A 125 1.76 10.03 14.37
C ARG A 125 1.11 8.69 14.69
N LYS A 126 -0.14 8.73 15.13
CA LYS A 126 -0.98 7.54 15.23
C LYS A 126 -1.59 7.27 13.86
N ILE A 127 -1.57 6.02 13.42
CA ILE A 127 -2.13 5.60 12.14
C ILE A 127 -3.07 4.40 12.34
N LYS A 128 -3.93 4.18 11.35
CA LYS A 128 -4.76 2.96 11.23
C LYS A 128 -4.76 2.50 9.76
N ILE A 129 -5.14 1.24 9.55
CA ILE A 129 -5.36 0.69 8.21
C ILE A 129 -6.83 0.79 7.89
N LEU A 130 -7.16 1.40 6.75
CA LEU A 130 -8.49 1.30 6.16
C LEU A 130 -8.46 0.31 5.01
N ASN A 131 -9.58 -0.36 4.80
CA ASN A 131 -9.82 -1.18 3.62
C ASN A 131 -10.99 -0.56 2.86
N GLU A 132 -10.84 -0.45 1.55
CA GLU A 132 -11.95 -0.19 0.64
C GLU A 132 -12.87 -1.40 0.74
N SER A 133 -13.94 -1.28 1.52
CA SER A 133 -15.02 -2.25 1.47
C SER A 133 -15.49 -2.28 0.03
N SER A 134 -15.36 -3.43 -0.64
CA SER A 134 -16.03 -3.66 -1.91
C SER A 134 -17.49 -3.28 -1.71
N SER A 135 -17.91 -2.14 -2.25
CA SER A 135 -19.31 -1.75 -2.32
C SER A 135 -20.02 -2.93 -2.97
N ALA A 136 -20.64 -3.77 -2.16
CA ALA A 136 -21.51 -4.80 -2.64
C ALA A 136 -22.56 -4.08 -3.46
N ASN A 137 -22.64 -4.43 -4.73
CA ASN A 137 -23.63 -3.97 -5.68
C ASN A 137 -25.01 -3.96 -5.00
N GLY A 138 -25.48 -2.77 -4.62
CA GLY A 138 -26.90 -2.51 -4.44
C GLY A 138 -27.49 -2.30 -5.82
N LEU A 139 -27.77 -3.42 -6.49
CA LEU A 139 -28.77 -3.49 -7.57
C LEU A 139 -30.16 -3.49 -6.94
#